data_AF-A0A549YJH6-F1
#
_entry.id   AF-A0A549YJH6-F1
#
_cell.length_a   1.000
_cell.length_b   1.000
_cell.length_c   1.000
_cell.angle_alpha   90.00
_cell.angle_beta   90.00
_cell.angle_gamma   90.00
#
_symmetry.space_group_name_H-M   'P 1'
#
loop_
_entity.id
_entity.type
_entity.pdbx_description
1 polymer ?
#
loop_
_entity_poly.entity_id
_entity_poly.type
_entity_poly.pdbx_seq_one_letter_code
_entity_poly.pdbx_strand_id
1 'polypeptide(L)'
;MINTGDWGLFVSDYPFLFIAGLITAVLAIALRSPVVTGLQMLFIMVSFFIGGMNAAIDPILLIIQAVISLSVLYKYVKAVDMNEQLILEKTHQKAPHLIKEEHRGSRFSFWHTR
;
A
#
# COMPACT_ATOMS: atom_id res chain seq x y z
N MET A 1 7.73 20.94 -22.31
CA MET A 1 6.50 20.43 -22.95
C MET A 1 6.33 19.00 -22.45
N ILE A 2 5.38 18.75 -21.54
CA ILE A 2 5.15 17.40 -21.01
C ILE A 2 4.52 16.60 -22.14
N ASN A 3 5.22 15.56 -22.62
CA ASN A 3 4.80 14.77 -23.76
C ASN A 3 3.57 13.94 -23.34
N THR A 4 2.37 14.43 -23.65
CA THR A 4 1.11 13.75 -23.29
C THR A 4 0.90 12.44 -24.05
N GLY A 5 1.72 12.15 -25.08
CA GLY A 5 1.69 10.88 -25.82
C GLY A 5 2.09 9.66 -25.00
N ASP A 6 2.98 9.80 -24.01
CA ASP A 6 3.42 8.68 -23.16
C ASP A 6 2.35 8.24 -22.15
N TRP A 7 1.40 9.11 -21.82
CA TRP A 7 0.29 8.78 -20.91
C TRP A 7 -0.65 7.74 -21.51
N GLY A 8 -0.94 7.86 -22.80
CA GLY A 8 -1.76 6.91 -23.53
C GLY A 8 -1.08 5.55 -23.65
N LEU A 9 0.23 5.56 -23.92
CA LEU A 9 1.05 4.36 -24.13
C LEU A 9 1.22 3.54 -22.85
N PHE A 10 1.52 4.15 -21.70
CA PHE A 10 1.67 3.38 -20.47
C PHE A 10 0.34 2.74 -20.01
N VAL A 11 -0.77 3.47 -20.14
CA VAL A 11 -2.10 2.95 -19.77
C VAL A 11 -2.58 1.89 -20.76
N SER A 12 -2.25 2.01 -22.05
CA SER A 12 -2.60 0.98 -23.05
C SER A 12 -1.73 -0.26 -22.96
N ASP A 13 -0.44 -0.08 -22.73
CA ASP A 13 0.55 -1.16 -22.82
C ASP A 13 0.68 -1.92 -21.49
N TYR A 14 0.42 -1.23 -20.37
CA TYR A 14 0.52 -1.79 -19.02
C TYR A 14 -0.70 -1.51 -18.13
N PRO A 15 -1.95 -1.81 -18.58
CA PRO A 15 -3.16 -1.51 -17.83
C PRO A 15 -3.21 -2.21 -16.47
N PHE A 16 -2.66 -3.43 -16.38
CA PHE A 16 -2.60 -4.18 -15.13
C PHE A 16 -1.70 -3.53 -14.08
N LEU A 17 -0.52 -3.05 -14.46
CA LEU A 17 0.39 -2.34 -13.54
C LEU A 17 -0.27 -1.07 -13.01
N PHE A 18 -0.95 -0.33 -13.89
CA PHE A 18 -1.63 0.89 -13.52
C PHE A 18 -2.79 0.65 -12.54
N ILE A 19 -3.66 -0.32 -12.83
CA ILE A 19 -4.79 -0.68 -11.96
C ILE A 19 -4.29 -1.20 -10.60
N ALA A 20 -3.29 -2.10 -10.60
CA ALA A 20 -2.69 -2.60 -9.38
C ALA A 20 -2.05 -1.47 -8.57
N GLY A 21 -1.36 -0.54 -9.25
CA GLY A 21 -0.79 0.68 -8.65
C GLY A 21 -1.85 1.53 -7.94
N LEU A 22 -2.99 1.76 -8.58
CA LEU A 22 -4.12 2.50 -8.01
C LEU A 22 -4.73 1.80 -6.81
N ILE A 23 -5.02 0.50 -6.91
CA ILE A 23 -5.59 -0.27 -5.79
C ILE A 23 -4.63 -0.24 -4.59
N THR A 24 -3.34 -0.48 -4.82
CA THR A 24 -2.32 -0.46 -3.78
C THR A 24 -2.15 0.94 -3.17
N ALA A 25 -2.28 2.01 -3.97
CA ALA A 25 -2.27 3.38 -3.46
C ALA A 25 -3.47 3.68 -2.55
N VAL A 26 -4.69 3.27 -2.94
CA VAL A 26 -5.88 3.42 -2.10
C VAL A 26 -5.74 2.68 -0.78
N LEU A 27 -5.24 1.43 -0.81
CA LEU A 27 -4.97 0.66 0.41
C LEU A 27 -3.89 1.30 1.28
N ALA A 28 -2.83 1.83 0.69
CA ALA A 28 -1.77 2.54 1.41
C ALA A 28 -2.29 3.80 2.12
N ILE A 29 -3.18 4.56 1.47
CA ILE A 29 -3.87 5.72 2.04
C ILE A 29 -4.81 5.28 3.17
N ALA A 30 -5.57 4.21 2.98
CA ALA A 30 -6.47 3.65 3.99
C ALA A 30 -5.72 3.21 5.26
N LEU A 31 -4.52 2.64 5.09
CA LEU A 31 -3.59 2.31 6.17
C LEU A 31 -3.02 3.54 6.90
N ARG A 32 -3.29 4.77 6.42
CA ARG A 32 -2.74 6.03 6.94
C ARG A 32 -1.22 6.00 7.13
N SER A 33 -0.52 5.27 6.27
CA SER A 33 0.93 5.13 6.33
C SER A 33 1.59 6.09 5.32
N PRO A 34 2.13 7.24 5.76
CA PRO A 34 2.70 8.22 4.84
C PRO A 34 3.93 7.68 4.09
N VAL A 35 4.69 6.78 4.72
CA VAL A 35 5.88 6.15 4.11
C VAL A 35 5.48 5.23 2.95
N VAL A 36 4.50 4.36 3.16
CA VAL A 36 4.03 3.42 2.12
C VAL A 36 3.34 4.17 0.99
N THR A 37 2.55 5.19 1.33
CA THR A 37 1.90 6.06 0.34
C THR A 37 2.94 6.80 -0.49
N GLY A 38 3.96 7.38 0.14
CA GLY A 38 5.06 8.04 -0.56
C GLY A 38 5.84 7.11 -1.49
N LEU A 39 6.13 5.88 -1.04
CA LEU A 39 6.80 4.87 -1.86
C LEU A 39 5.94 4.47 -3.07
N GLN A 40 4.63 4.32 -2.90
CA GLN A 40 3.72 3.99 -4.00
C GLN A 40 3.63 5.12 -5.03
N MET A 41 3.56 6.38 -4.58
CA MET A 41 3.54 7.54 -5.47
C MET A 41 4.86 7.67 -6.24
N LEU A 42 5.99 7.45 -5.57
CA LEU A 42 7.30 7.43 -6.22
C LEU A 42 7.38 6.30 -7.26
N PHE A 43 6.90 5.10 -6.93
CA PHE A 43 6.85 3.99 -7.87
C PHE A 43 6.04 4.35 -9.12
N ILE A 44 4.82 4.90 -8.96
CA ILE A 44 3.97 5.32 -10.09
C ILE A 44 4.69 6.37 -10.94
N MET A 45 5.36 7.36 -10.33
CA MET A 45 6.14 8.34 -11.07
C MET A 45 7.31 7.71 -11.85
N VAL A 46 8.04 6.79 -11.25
CA VAL A 46 9.18 6.11 -11.90
C VAL A 46 8.69 5.21 -13.04
N SER A 47 7.64 4.43 -12.82
CA SER A 47 7.01 3.61 -13.86
C SER A 47 6.48 4.45 -15.00
N PHE A 48 6.00 5.67 -14.73
CA PHE A 48 5.55 6.60 -15.76
C PHE A 48 6.68 7.10 -16.66
N PHE A 49 7.85 7.46 -16.10
CA PHE A 49 8.97 7.98 -16.90
C PHE A 49 9.77 6.89 -17.62
N ILE A 50 9.77 5.66 -17.10
CA ILE A 50 10.63 4.58 -17.60
C ILE A 50 9.82 3.50 -18.34
N GLY A 51 8.52 3.38 -18.08
CA GLY A 51 7.65 2.39 -18.69
C GLY A 51 7.61 2.53 -20.21
N GLY A 52 7.88 1.44 -20.92
CA GLY A 52 7.92 1.42 -22.39
C GLY A 52 9.23 1.87 -23.03
N MET A 53 10.22 2.37 -22.27
CA MET A 53 11.54 2.72 -22.82
C MET A 53 12.41 1.49 -23.12
N ASN A 54 12.23 0.39 -22.39
CA ASN A 54 13.03 -0.82 -22.55
C ASN A 54 12.27 -2.06 -22.05
N ALA A 55 12.05 -3.03 -22.95
CA ALA A 55 11.36 -4.29 -22.68
C ALA A 55 12.00 -5.12 -21.53
N ALA A 56 13.28 -4.90 -21.22
CA ALA A 56 13.96 -5.59 -20.13
C ALA A 56 13.60 -5.03 -18.74
N ILE A 57 13.09 -3.80 -18.65
CA ILE A 57 12.79 -3.13 -17.38
C ILE A 57 11.36 -3.46 -16.89
N ASP A 58 10.44 -3.72 -17.80
CA ASP A 58 9.04 -4.04 -17.49
C ASP A 58 8.85 -5.21 -16.50
N PRO A 59 9.55 -6.37 -16.64
CA PRO A 59 9.44 -7.44 -15.65
C PRO A 59 9.97 -7.03 -14.27
N ILE A 60 10.96 -6.15 -14.19
CA ILE A 60 11.50 -5.64 -12.92
C ILE A 60 10.45 -4.76 -12.23
N LEU A 61 9.80 -3.87 -12.98
CA LEU A 61 8.71 -3.03 -12.46
C LEU A 61 7.54 -3.88 -11.96
N LEU A 62 7.19 -4.95 -12.68
CA LEU A 62 6.17 -5.92 -12.24
C LEU A 62 6.52 -6.60 -10.92
N ILE A 63 7.77 -7.06 -10.77
CA ILE A 63 8.22 -7.70 -9.52
C ILE A 63 8.17 -6.70 -8.36
N ILE A 64 8.64 -5.47 -8.56
CA ILE A 64 8.61 -4.43 -7.52
C ILE A 64 7.15 -4.11 -7.14
N GLN A 65 6.26 -3.92 -8.11
CA GLN A 65 4.85 -3.66 -7.85
C GLN A 65 4.19 -4.82 -7.10
N ALA A 66 4.52 -6.07 -7.44
CA ALA A 66 4.02 -7.25 -6.74
C ALA A 66 4.51 -7.28 -5.28
N VAL A 67 5.79 -7.01 -5.03
CA VAL A 67 6.36 -6.95 -3.66
C VAL A 67 5.72 -5.86 -2.83
N ILE A 68 5.55 -4.65 -3.39
CA ILE A 68 4.89 -3.55 -2.69
C ILE A 68 3.44 -3.90 -2.40
N SER A 69 2.70 -4.41 -3.40
CA SER A 69 1.29 -4.77 -3.25
C SER A 69 1.08 -5.86 -2.19
N LEU A 70 1.90 -6.91 -2.20
CA LEU A 70 1.88 -7.96 -1.17
C LEU A 70 2.18 -7.40 0.22
N SER A 71 3.16 -6.49 0.32
CA SER A 71 3.50 -5.86 1.59
C SER A 71 2.37 -4.99 2.14
N VAL A 72 1.70 -4.24 1.27
CA VAL A 72 0.53 -3.42 1.62
C VAL A 72 -0.64 -4.30 2.04
N LEU A 73 -0.92 -5.37 1.28
CA LEU A 73 -1.99 -6.31 1.57
C LEU A 73 -1.78 -7.00 2.92
N TYR A 74 -0.57 -7.49 3.19
CA TYR A 74 -0.22 -8.08 4.48
C TYR A 74 -0.47 -7.10 5.64
N LYS A 75 -0.05 -5.85 5.48
CA LYS A 75 -0.29 -4.80 6.49
C LYS A 75 -1.77 -4.49 6.66
N TYR A 76 -2.52 -4.48 5.56
CA TYR A 76 -3.96 -4.24 5.57
C TYR A 76 -4.70 -5.33 6.35
N VAL A 77 -4.42 -6.61 6.06
CA VAL A 77 -5.02 -7.74 6.78
C VAL A 77 -4.74 -7.66 8.28
N LYS A 78 -3.47 -7.43 8.66
CA LYS A 78 -3.11 -7.29 10.07
C LYS A 78 -3.79 -6.09 10.73
N ALA A 79 -4.02 -4.99 10.00
CA ALA A 79 -4.77 -3.85 10.53
C ALA A 79 -6.27 -4.16 10.73
N VAL A 80 -6.87 -4.97 9.86
CA VAL A 80 -8.25 -5.47 10.02
C VAL A 80 -8.35 -6.37 11.26
N ASP A 81 -7.46 -7.34 11.41
CA ASP A 81 -7.44 -8.24 12.57
C ASP A 81 -7.33 -7.46 13.89
N MET A 82 -6.49 -6.43 13.92
CA MET A 82 -6.34 -5.55 15.09
C MET A 82 -7.63 -4.74 15.37
N ASN A 83 -8.29 -4.24 14.34
CA ASN A 83 -9.56 -3.53 14.51
C ASN A 83 -10.67 -4.46 15.04
N GLU A 84 -10.74 -5.71 14.57
CA GLU A 84 -11.68 -6.70 15.10
C GLU A 84 -11.40 -6.99 16.58
N GLN A 85 -10.13 -7.16 16.96
CA GLN A 85 -9.75 -7.34 18.36
C GLN A 85 -10.15 -6.14 19.22
N LEU A 86 -9.95 -4.91 18.74
CA LEU A 86 -10.39 -3.70 19.44
C LEU A 86 -11.92 -3.65 19.63
N ILE A 87 -12.71 -4.10 18.65
CA ILE A 87 -14.17 -4.19 18.78
C ILE A 87 -14.53 -5.22 19.86
N LEU A 88 -13.93 -6.41 19.81
CA LEU A 88 -14.19 -7.48 20.79
C LEU A 88 -13.81 -7.06 22.22
N GLU A 89 -12.67 -6.38 22.39
CA GLU A 89 -12.25 -5.83 23.68
C GLU A 89 -13.22 -4.73 24.17
N LYS A 90 -13.66 -3.82 23.30
CA LYS A 90 -14.66 -2.78 23.65
C LYS A 90 -16.02 -3.36 24.04
N THR A 91 -16.43 -4.45 23.41
CA THR A 91 -17.66 -5.18 23.77
C THR A 91 -17.51 -6.08 25.00
N HIS A 92 -16.35 -6.07 25.66
CA HIS A 92 -16.03 -6.91 26.83
C HIS A 92 -16.17 -8.41 26.58
N GLN A 93 -16.15 -8.84 25.31
CA GLN A 93 -16.21 -10.26 24.93
C GLN A 93 -14.85 -10.97 25.05
N LYS A 94 -13.75 -10.21 25.05
CA LYS A 94 -12.38 -10.69 25.29
C LYS A 94 -11.67 -9.82 26.32
N ALA A 95 -10.72 -10.43 27.04
CA ALA A 95 -9.88 -9.72 28.00
C ALA A 95 -9.08 -8.60 27.29
N PRO A 96 -9.01 -7.39 27.86
CA PRO A 96 -8.33 -6.26 27.23
C PRO A 96 -6.82 -6.47 27.29
N HIS A 97 -6.24 -6.90 26.19
CA HIS A 97 -4.79 -6.99 26.00
C HIS A 97 -4.27 -5.75 25.29
N LEU A 98 -5.00 -5.20 24.31
CA LEU A 98 -4.59 -4.03 23.53
C LEU A 98 -4.89 -2.71 24.24
N ILE A 99 -6.04 -2.58 24.90
CA ILE A 99 -6.44 -1.32 25.57
C ILE A 99 -5.60 -1.02 26.83
N LYS A 100 -5.00 -2.05 27.45
CA LYS A 100 -4.17 -1.89 28.65
C LYS A 100 -2.81 -1.23 28.39
N GLU A 101 -2.22 -1.44 27.21
CA GLU A 101 -0.90 -0.88 26.87
C GLU A 101 -0.97 0.54 26.29
N GLU A 102 -2.07 0.91 25.65
CA GLU A 102 -2.27 2.27 25.11
C GLU A 102 -3.74 2.71 25.26
N HIS A 103 -3.99 3.68 26.16
CA HIS A 103 -5.32 4.26 26.39
C HIS A 103 -5.84 5.11 25.22
N ARG A 104 -4.99 5.38 24.23
CA ARG A 104 -5.36 6.02 22.97
C ARG A 104 -5.38 4.89 21.96
N GLY A 105 -6.54 4.53 21.41
CA GLY A 105 -6.69 3.48 20.38
C GLY A 105 -6.00 3.82 19.05
N SER A 106 -4.73 4.16 19.11
CA SER A 106 -3.89 4.77 18.09
C SER A 106 -2.43 4.41 18.42
N ARG A 107 -2.03 3.17 18.09
CA ARG A 107 -0.60 2.86 17.94
C ARG A 107 -0.07 3.63 16.74
N PHE A 108 0.62 4.75 17.01
CA PHE A 108 1.21 5.62 15.98
C PHE A 108 2.35 4.95 15.21
N SER A 109 2.83 3.79 15.65
CA SER A 109 3.91 3.05 15.00
C SER A 109 3.58 1.57 14.93
N PHE A 110 3.09 1.13 13.77
CA PHE A 110 2.89 -0.28 13.43
C PHE A 110 4.21 -1.10 13.47
N TRP A 111 5.36 -0.41 13.41
CA TRP A 111 6.70 -1.01 13.47
C TRP A 111 7.19 -1.28 14.91
N HIS A 112 6.46 -0.87 15.94
CA HIS A 112 6.75 -1.17 17.34
C HIS A 112 6.00 -2.40 17.86
N THR A 113 5.87 -3.44 17.04
CA THR A 113 5.44 -4.76 17.55
C THR A 113 6.69 -5.50 18.04
N ARG A 114 7.03 -5.37 19.32
CA ARG A 114 7.78 -6.42 20.04
C ARG A 114 6.75 -7.34 20.68
#